data_AF-A0A9D5WCL5-F1
#
_entry.id   AF-A0A9D5WCL5-F1
#
_cell.length_a   1.000
_cell.length_b   1.000
_cell.length_c   1.000
_cell.angle_alpha   90.00
_cell.angle_beta   90.00
_cell.angle_gamma   90.00
#
_symmetry.space_group_name_H-M   'P 1'
#
loop_
_entity.id
_entity.type
_entity.pdbx_description
1 polymer ?
#
loop_
_entity_poly.entity_id
_entity_poly.type
_entity_poly.pdbx_seq_one_letter_code
_entity_poly.pdbx_strand_id
1 'polypeptide(L)' 'MKLITLAIVIIAVAFLSSCSEKLAIVKPYEREFLAEDRMFFSPMEGRSELEGHVFLIREAAEGGEGTFQGGCGCR' A
#
# COMPACT_ATOMS: atom_id res chain seq x y z
N MET A 1 32.45 -32.15 -18.37
CA MET A 1 31.03 -31.70 -18.48
C MET A 1 30.24 -31.89 -17.19
N LYS A 2 30.29 -33.05 -16.52
CA LYS A 2 29.55 -33.32 -15.26
C LYS A 2 29.85 -32.37 -14.09
N LEU A 3 31.09 -31.88 -13.98
CA LEU A 3 31.52 -30.90 -12.98
C LEU A 3 30.95 -29.49 -13.22
N ILE A 4 30.78 -29.11 -14.49
CA ILE A 4 30.24 -27.79 -14.88
C ILE A 4 28.73 -27.77 -14.63
N THR A 5 28.03 -28.85 -14.96
CA THR A 5 26.60 -28.99 -14.65
C THR A 5 26.32 -28.99 -13.14
N LEU A 6 27.19 -29.60 -12.34
CA LEU A 6 27.10 -29.55 -10.87
C LEU A 6 27.30 -28.14 -10.33
N ALA A 7 28.29 -27.41 -10.83
CA ALA A 7 28.56 -26.03 -10.43
C ALA A 7 27.37 -25.10 -10.73
N ILE A 8 26.73 -25.24 -11.89
CA ILE A 8 25.55 -24.45 -12.28
C ILE A 8 24.37 -24.72 -11.35
N VAL A 9 24.12 -25.97 -10.98
CA VAL A 9 23.02 -26.34 -10.06
C VAL A 9 23.24 -25.77 -8.66
N ILE A 10 24.48 -25.82 -8.16
CA ILE A 10 24.81 -25.27 -6.83
C ILE A 10 24.63 -23.75 -6.80
N ILE A 11 25.06 -23.06 -7.85
CA ILE A 11 24.89 -21.61 -7.99
C ILE A 11 23.40 -21.25 -8.05
N ALA A 12 22.59 -22.01 -8.81
CA ALA A 12 21.14 -21.78 -8.90
C ALA A 12 20.46 -21.88 -7.53
N VAL A 13 20.76 -22.90 -6.72
CA VAL A 13 20.17 -23.07 -5.38
C VAL A 13 20.57 -21.95 -4.41
N ALA A 14 21.77 -21.38 -4.55
CA ALA A 14 22.22 -20.26 -3.73
C ALA A 14 21.41 -18.97 -3.97
N PHE A 15 20.83 -18.77 -5.16
CA PHE A 15 19.98 -17.61 -5.44
C PHE A 15 18.56 -17.72 -4.85
N LEU A 16 18.10 -18.93 -4.49
CA LEU A 16 16.78 -19.12 -3.88
C LEU A 16 16.77 -18.87 -2.36
N SER A 17 17.92 -18.72 -1.70
CA SER A 17 18.03 -18.56 -0.24
C SER A 17 17.81 -17.12 0.27
N SER A 18 17.55 -16.15 -0.61
CA SER A 18 17.40 -14.73 -0.23
C SER A 18 16.04 -14.36 0.37
N CYS A 19 15.13 -15.32 0.61
CA CYS A 19 13.73 -15.03 0.97
C CYS A 19 13.29 -15.53 2.37
N SER A 20 14.15 -15.64 3.38
CA SER A 20 13.67 -16.17 4.67
C SER A 20 14.14 -15.48 5.95
N GLU A 21 15.35 -14.90 6.03
CA GLU A 21 15.82 -14.36 7.32
C GLU A 21 15.55 -12.87 7.51
N LYS A 22 15.35 -12.12 6.43
CA LYS A 22 15.16 -10.65 6.45
C LYS A 22 13.78 -10.18 6.01
N LEU A 23 12.84 -11.08 5.73
CA LEU A 23 11.44 -10.69 5.55
C LEU A 23 10.81 -10.40 6.93
N ALA A 24 11.16 -9.22 7.44
CA ALA A 24 10.35 -8.37 8.29
C ALA A 24 9.66 -9.04 9.50
N ILE A 25 10.36 -9.88 10.25
CA ILE A 25 9.96 -10.14 11.63
C ILE A 25 10.45 -8.95 12.46
N VAL A 26 9.65 -7.88 12.48
CA VAL A 26 9.82 -6.78 13.44
C VAL A 26 9.80 -7.39 14.83
N LYS A 27 10.82 -7.09 15.65
CA LYS A 27 10.91 -7.66 17.00
C LYS A 27 9.62 -7.31 17.77
N PRO A 28 9.12 -8.19 18.66
CA PRO A 28 7.83 -7.97 19.32
C PRO A 28 7.71 -6.61 20.02
N TYR A 29 8.80 -6.10 20.58
CA TYR A 29 8.91 -4.80 21.26
C TYR A 29 9.11 -3.61 20.30
N GLU A 30 9.41 -3.81 19.02
CA GLU A 30 9.49 -2.73 18.02
C GLU A 30 8.10 -2.47 17.39
N ARG A 31 7.11 -3.33 17.65
CA ARG A 31 5.76 -3.21 17.08
C ARG A 31 4.99 -2.01 17.64
N GLU A 32 5.27 -1.60 18.87
CA GLU A 32 4.64 -0.43 19.49
C GLU A 32 5.06 0.89 18.82
N PHE A 33 6.28 0.96 18.30
CA PHE A 33 6.79 2.14 17.57
C PHE A 33 6.34 2.20 16.11
N LEU A 34 5.78 1.10 15.57
CA LEU A 34 5.31 1.04 14.20
C LEU A 34 3.83 1.41 14.05
N ALA A 35 3.07 1.38 15.15
CA ALA A 35 1.64 1.65 15.16
C ALA A 35 1.37 3.15 15.37
N GLU A 36 1.49 3.93 14.30
CA GLU A 36 1.21 5.37 14.34
C GLU A 36 -0.30 5.64 14.43
N ASP A 37 -0.72 6.73 15.10
CA ASP A 37 -2.14 7.09 15.28
C ASP A 37 -2.93 7.24 13.95
N ARG A 38 -2.21 7.54 12.87
CA ARG A 38 -2.72 7.63 11.49
C ARG A 38 -2.98 6.30 10.79
N MET A 39 -2.55 5.18 11.38
CA MET A 39 -2.76 3.82 10.86
C MET A 39 -4.02 3.16 11.43
N PHE A 40 -4.67 3.77 12.43
CA PHE A 40 -5.92 3.27 12.96
C PHE A 40 -7.04 3.37 11.92
N PHE A 41 -7.87 2.33 11.85
CA PHE A 41 -9.06 2.28 10.99
C PHE A 41 -10.10 3.35 11.35
N SER A 42 -10.06 3.86 12.59
CA SER A 42 -10.86 4.99 13.01
C SER A 42 -10.09 6.27 12.69
N PRO A 43 -10.50 7.06 11.70
CA PRO A 43 -9.82 8.28 11.34
C PRO A 43 -9.74 9.22 12.54
N MET A 44 -8.60 9.90 12.64
CA MET A 44 -8.46 11.13 13.42
C MET A 44 -9.65 12.06 13.12
N GLU A 45 -10.18 12.75 14.13
CA GLU A 45 -11.32 13.68 13.96
C GLU A 45 -11.09 14.60 12.74
N GLY A 46 -12.05 14.59 11.80
CA GLY A 46 -12.01 15.40 10.58
C GLY A 46 -11.50 14.70 9.30
N ARG A 47 -10.84 13.54 9.37
CA ARG A 47 -10.36 12.86 8.14
C ARG A 47 -11.49 12.23 7.32
N SER A 48 -12.52 11.68 7.95
CA SER A 48 -13.71 11.17 7.26
C SER A 48 -14.50 12.29 6.55
N GLU A 49 -14.63 13.45 7.20
CA GLU A 49 -15.26 14.64 6.62
C GLU A 49 -14.45 15.17 5.44
N LEU A 50 -13.11 15.20 5.54
CA LEU A 50 -12.23 15.60 4.45
C LEU A 50 -12.31 14.65 3.26
N GLU A 51 -12.29 13.33 3.50
CA GLU A 51 -12.43 12.32 2.44
C GLU A 51 -13.79 12.44 1.75
N GLY A 52 -14.87 12.65 2.51
CA GLY A 52 -16.20 12.93 1.98
C GLY A 52 -16.25 14.21 1.14
N HIS A 53 -15.64 15.29 1.62
CA HIS A 53 -15.56 16.57 0.89
C HIS A 53 -14.80 16.43 -0.44
N VAL A 54 -13.66 15.73 -0.44
CA VAL A 54 -12.87 15.48 -1.66
C VAL A 54 -13.64 14.58 -2.63
N PHE A 55 -14.32 13.55 -2.13
CA PHE A 55 -15.16 12.68 -2.96
C PHE A 55 -16.28 13.48 -3.64
N LEU A 56 -17.00 14.31 -2.89
CA LEU A 56 -18.08 15.14 -3.42
C LEU A 56 -17.61 16.13 -4.49
N ILE A 57 -16.44 16.76 -4.31
CA ILE A 57 -15.86 17.65 -5.33
C ILE A 57 -15.50 16.89 -6.61
N ARG A 58 -14.94 15.68 -6.48
CA ARG A 58 -14.56 14.85 -7.64
C ARG A 58 -15.79 14.47 -8.45
N GLU A 59 -16.82 13.96 -7.77
CA GLU A 59 -18.08 13.62 -8.42
C GLU A 59 -18.73 14.87 -9.06
N ALA A 60 -18.72 16.01 -8.39
CA ALA A 60 -19.27 17.26 -8.93
C ALA A 60 -18.48 17.78 -10.15
N ALA A 61 -17.16 17.59 -10.20
CA ALA A 61 -16.31 17.96 -11.33
C ALA A 61 -16.50 17.05 -12.55
N GLU A 62 -16.84 15.78 -12.34
CA GLU A 62 -17.12 14.82 -13.42
C GLU A 62 -18.57 14.93 -13.95
N GLY A 63 -19.41 15.79 -13.38
CA GLY A 63 -20.81 15.94 -13.76
C GLY A 63 -21.75 14.95 -13.07
N GLY A 64 -21.30 14.36 -11.96
CA GLY A 64 -22.14 13.63 -11.02
C GLY A 64 -23.08 14.54 -10.23
N GLU A 65 -23.82 13.94 -9.30
CA GLU A 65 -24.81 14.66 -8.49
C GLU A 65 -24.12 15.48 -7.38
N GLY A 66 -24.13 16.80 -7.51
CA GLY A 66 -23.54 17.71 -6.51
C GLY A 66 -23.76 19.18 -6.88
N THR A 67 -24.02 20.03 -5.88
CA THR A 67 -24.28 21.48 -6.06
C THR A 67 -23.00 22.32 -6.10
N PHE A 68 -21.84 21.72 -5.81
CA PHE A 68 -20.56 22.39 -5.61
C PHE A 68 -19.63 22.17 -6.83
N GLN A 69 -19.89 22.95 -7.88
CA GLN A 69 -18.93 23.35 -8.92
C GLN A 69 -18.34 22.27 -9.85
N GLY A 70 -18.77 22.30 -11.12
CA GLY A 70 -17.80 22.30 -12.24
C GLY A 70 -17.84 21.17 -13.27
N GLY A 71 -18.82 20.26 -13.25
CA GLY A 71 -19.00 19.29 -14.33
C GLY A 71 -19.84 19.85 -15.47
N CYS A 72 -19.42 19.64 -16.72
CA CYS A 72 -20.20 20.05 -17.90
C CYS A 72 -21.52 19.27 -18.08
N GLY A 73 -21.86 18.34 -17.17
CA GLY A 73 -23.20 17.77 -17.02
C GLY A 73 -23.70 16.91 -18.19
N CYS A 74 -22.88 16.68 -19.22
CA CYS A 74 -23.25 15.89 -20.39
C CYS A 74 -23.10 14.39 -20.07
N ARG A 75 -24.13 13.79 -19.49
CA ARG A 75 -24.34 12.33 -19.57
C ARG A 75 -25.14 11.97 -20.82
#